data_AF-A0A6L3YZD3-F1
#
_entry.id   AF-A0A6L3YZD3-F1
#
_cell.length_a   1.000
_cell.length_b   1.000
_cell.length_c   1.000
_cell.angle_alpha   90.00
_cell.angle_beta   90.00
_cell.angle_gamma   90.00
#
_symmetry.space_group_name_H-M   'P 1'
#
loop_
_entity.id
_entity.type
_entity.pdbx_description
1 polymer ?
#
loop_
_entity_poly.entity_id
_entity_poly.type
_entity_poly.pdbx_seq_one_letter_code
_entity_poly.pdbx_strand_id
1 'polypeptide(L)'
;MTDKNDIEENLTRVRARLADLDAERHELQREMAALEARLAAEPAPTVKQPSFENASVTNASPSHEKVDLFRSLFAGRPDVFPLRWDNRKTGRSGYSPACANEWVKGICGKPKVKCGECLHQKFIPPDESVMEKHLRGGDGRSGDFVAGVYPLLSGDTCWFLAADFDKASWADDANALLETCRAKGVPAALERSRSGNGGHIWIFFSEPVSARVARQFGSVLITETMERRPEIGFASYDRLFPNQDIMPLGGF
;
A
#
# COMPACT_ATOMS: atom_id res chain seq x y z
N MET A 1 -12.32 29.36 63.56
CA MET A 1 -13.51 28.50 63.44
C MET A 1 -14.36 29.14 62.38
N THR A 2 -14.42 28.58 61.18
CA THR A 2 -15.21 29.13 60.08
C THR A 2 -16.68 29.16 60.50
N ASP A 3 -17.33 30.31 60.33
CA ASP A 3 -18.70 30.53 60.80
C ASP A 3 -19.66 29.59 60.06
N LYS A 4 -20.61 28.99 60.76
CA LYS A 4 -21.58 28.03 60.19
C LYS A 4 -22.34 28.65 59.01
N ASN A 5 -22.57 29.96 59.08
CA ASN A 5 -23.24 30.74 58.05
C ASN A 5 -22.43 30.80 56.73
N ASP A 6 -21.09 30.95 56.82
CA ASP A 6 -20.21 30.94 55.64
C ASP A 6 -20.24 29.59 54.92
N ILE A 7 -20.36 28.49 55.67
CA ILE A 7 -20.44 27.14 55.09
C ILE A 7 -21.79 26.96 54.36
N GLU A 8 -22.89 27.45 54.92
CA GLU A 8 -24.23 27.35 54.31
C GLU A 8 -24.35 28.21 53.03
N GLU A 9 -23.77 29.41 53.02
CA GLU A 9 -23.71 30.25 51.81
C GLU A 9 -22.85 29.60 50.71
N ASN A 10 -21.66 29.08 51.08
CA ASN A 10 -20.80 28.38 50.13
C ASN A 10 -21.47 27.12 49.57
N LEU A 11 -22.20 26.35 50.40
CA LEU A 11 -22.95 25.17 49.96
C LEU A 11 -24.03 25.54 48.94
N THR A 12 -24.73 26.65 49.17
CA THR A 12 -25.77 27.16 48.27
C THR A 12 -25.16 27.58 46.92
N ARG A 13 -24.05 28.32 46.96
CA ARG A 13 -23.31 28.72 45.74
C ARG A 13 -22.83 27.52 44.93
N VAL A 14 -22.25 26.51 45.58
CA VAL A 14 -21.74 25.31 44.91
C VAL A 14 -22.89 24.49 44.30
N ARG A 15 -24.02 24.36 44.99
CA ARG A 15 -25.21 23.68 44.46
C ARG A 15 -25.79 24.39 43.23
N ALA A 16 -25.87 25.72 43.25
CA ALA A 16 -26.30 26.49 42.09
C ALA A 16 -25.34 26.29 40.90
N ARG A 17 -24.02 26.34 41.15
CA ARG A 17 -23.04 26.11 40.09
C ARG A 17 -23.08 24.70 39.52
N LEU A 18 -23.36 23.69 40.33
CA LEU A 18 -23.57 22.32 39.86
C LEU A 18 -24.78 22.22 38.94
N ALA A 19 -25.90 22.86 39.30
CA ALA A 19 -27.10 22.89 38.47
C ALA A 19 -26.85 23.55 37.10
N ASP A 20 -26.10 24.67 37.08
CA ASP A 20 -25.72 25.34 35.82
C ASP A 20 -24.85 24.44 34.93
N LEU A 21 -23.85 23.78 35.52
CA LEU A 21 -22.95 22.87 34.78
C LEU A 21 -23.67 21.63 34.27
N ASP A 22 -24.63 21.10 35.03
CA ASP A 22 -25.45 19.98 34.57
C ASP A 22 -26.34 20.38 33.38
N ALA A 23 -26.88 21.60 33.38
CA ALA A 23 -27.62 22.14 32.24
C ALA A 23 -26.73 22.31 31.00
N GLU A 24 -25.52 22.85 31.16
CA GLU A 24 -24.54 22.99 30.07
C GLU A 24 -24.11 21.63 29.52
N ARG A 25 -23.87 20.63 30.38
CA ARG A 25 -23.57 19.26 29.95
C ARG A 25 -24.70 18.68 29.10
N HIS A 26 -25.96 18.89 29.51
CA HIS A 26 -27.10 18.40 28.75
C HIS A 26 -27.23 19.08 27.38
N GLU A 27 -26.88 20.36 27.25
CA GLU A 27 -26.83 21.04 25.96
C GLU A 27 -25.78 20.44 25.03
N LEU A 28 -24.54 20.31 25.52
CA LEU A 28 -23.43 19.75 24.75
C LEU A 28 -23.69 18.30 24.32
N GLN A 29 -24.37 17.51 25.17
CA GLN A 29 -24.79 16.15 24.82
C GLN A 29 -25.80 16.13 23.67
N ARG A 30 -26.72 17.11 23.60
CA ARG A 30 -27.67 17.24 22.49
C ARG A 30 -26.97 17.65 21.21
N GLU A 31 -26.05 18.61 21.28
CA GLU A 31 -25.27 19.07 20.13
C GLU A 31 -24.40 17.93 19.57
N MET A 32 -23.72 17.18 20.44
CA MET A 32 -22.93 16.01 20.05
C MET A 32 -23.78 14.96 19.33
N ALA A 33 -24.95 14.61 19.89
CA ALA A 33 -25.86 13.65 19.25
C ALA A 33 -26.36 14.14 17.89
N ALA A 34 -26.61 15.45 17.74
CA ALA A 34 -27.01 16.04 16.46
C ALA A 34 -25.87 16.00 15.42
N LEU A 35 -24.62 16.24 15.84
CA LEU A 35 -23.44 16.14 14.97
C LEU A 35 -23.17 14.69 14.56
N GLU A 36 -23.28 13.73 15.48
CA GLU A 36 -23.17 12.29 15.18
C GLU A 36 -24.25 11.85 14.19
N ALA A 37 -25.49 12.29 14.37
CA ALA A 37 -26.58 12.00 13.44
C ALA A 37 -26.34 12.59 12.04
N ARG A 38 -25.78 13.81 11.95
CA ARG A 38 -25.40 14.42 10.67
C ARG A 38 -24.28 13.66 9.98
N LEU A 39 -23.28 13.21 10.73
CA LEU A 39 -22.18 12.40 10.19
C LEU A 39 -22.67 11.02 9.71
N ALA A 40 -23.63 10.42 10.41
CA ALA A 40 -24.26 9.16 10.00
C ALA A 40 -25.22 9.32 8.81
N ALA A 41 -25.81 10.51 8.63
CA ALA A 41 -26.73 10.82 7.54
C ALA A 41 -26.02 11.30 6.26
N GLU A 42 -24.74 11.69 6.32
CA GLU A 42 -23.94 11.82 5.10
C GLU A 42 -23.92 10.46 4.40
N PRO A 43 -24.43 10.35 3.17
CA PRO A 43 -24.38 9.11 2.43
C PRO A 43 -22.90 8.78 2.24
N ALA A 44 -22.42 7.78 2.98
CA ALA A 44 -21.15 7.15 2.68
C ALA A 44 -21.17 6.86 1.17
N PRO A 45 -20.15 7.28 0.40
CA PRO A 45 -20.08 6.93 -1.00
C PRO A 45 -20.24 5.41 -1.05
N THR A 46 -21.38 4.96 -1.56
CA THR A 46 -21.64 3.55 -1.79
C THR A 46 -20.69 3.20 -2.92
N VAL A 47 -19.46 2.85 -2.55
CA VAL A 47 -18.53 2.18 -3.43
C VAL A 47 -19.29 0.93 -3.84
N LYS A 48 -19.90 0.96 -5.02
CA LYS A 48 -20.47 -0.23 -5.64
C LYS A 48 -19.31 -1.21 -5.66
N GLN A 49 -19.32 -2.16 -4.72
CA GLN A 49 -18.34 -3.23 -4.75
C GLN A 49 -18.51 -3.88 -6.12
N PRO A 50 -17.43 -4.02 -6.89
CA PRO A 50 -17.51 -4.76 -8.15
C PRO A 50 -18.16 -6.11 -7.83
N SER A 51 -19.21 -6.49 -8.55
CA SER A 51 -19.75 -7.83 -8.37
C SER A 51 -18.72 -8.83 -8.89
N PHE A 52 -18.15 -9.61 -7.97
CA PHE A 52 -17.22 -10.69 -8.30
C PHE A 52 -17.95 -11.98 -8.70
N GLU A 53 -19.23 -11.89 -9.07
CA GLU A 53 -20.10 -13.05 -9.36
C GLU A 53 -19.54 -13.95 -10.48
N ASN A 54 -18.74 -13.38 -11.38
CA ASN A 54 -18.09 -14.09 -12.49
C ASN A 54 -16.56 -14.23 -12.31
N ALA A 55 -16.04 -14.08 -11.09
CA ALA A 55 -14.61 -14.24 -10.84
C ALA A 55 -14.20 -15.72 -11.04
N SER A 56 -13.17 -15.96 -11.85
CA SER A 56 -12.64 -17.30 -12.10
C SER A 56 -11.94 -17.91 -10.89
N VAL A 57 -11.39 -17.08 -10.01
CA VAL A 57 -10.72 -17.49 -8.77
C VAL A 57 -11.43 -16.85 -7.58
N THR A 58 -11.77 -17.66 -6.58
CA THR A 58 -12.47 -17.22 -5.38
C THR A 58 -11.72 -17.62 -4.12
N ASN A 59 -12.22 -17.22 -2.94
CA ASN A 59 -11.65 -17.69 -1.68
C ASN A 59 -11.79 -19.21 -1.48
N ALA A 60 -12.71 -19.87 -2.19
CA ALA A 60 -12.87 -21.32 -2.16
C ALA A 60 -11.96 -22.06 -3.17
N SER A 61 -11.31 -21.34 -4.10
CA SER A 61 -10.42 -21.96 -5.08
C SER A 61 -9.21 -22.64 -4.42
N PRO A 62 -8.67 -23.71 -5.03
CA PRO A 62 -7.41 -24.32 -4.64
C PRO A 62 -6.26 -23.32 -4.56
N SER A 63 -5.24 -23.63 -3.73
CA SER A 63 -4.08 -22.74 -3.55
C SER A 63 -3.32 -22.48 -4.85
N HIS A 64 -3.14 -23.48 -5.71
CA HIS A 64 -2.40 -23.32 -6.97
C HIS A 64 -3.08 -22.32 -7.91
N GLU A 65 -4.43 -22.34 -8.06
CA GLU A 65 -5.16 -21.37 -8.88
C GLU A 65 -4.98 -19.92 -8.38
N LYS A 66 -4.95 -19.73 -7.06
CA LYS A 66 -4.71 -18.42 -6.45
C LYS A 66 -3.28 -17.95 -6.71
N VAL A 67 -2.31 -18.86 -6.63
CA VAL A 67 -0.90 -18.58 -6.93
C VAL A 67 -0.72 -18.24 -8.41
N ASP A 68 -1.37 -18.97 -9.31
CA ASP A 68 -1.31 -18.71 -10.76
C ASP A 68 -1.95 -17.37 -11.12
N LEU A 69 -3.09 -17.02 -10.52
CA LEU A 69 -3.67 -15.69 -10.66
C LEU A 69 -2.69 -14.61 -10.20
N PHE A 70 -2.11 -14.76 -9.01
CA PHE A 70 -1.12 -13.80 -8.49
C PHE A 70 0.08 -13.66 -9.45
N ARG A 71 0.61 -14.77 -9.96
CA ARG A 71 1.75 -14.77 -10.91
C ARG A 71 1.41 -14.10 -12.24
N SER A 72 0.18 -14.29 -12.73
CA SER A 72 -0.27 -13.62 -13.96
C SER A 72 -0.41 -12.11 -13.81
N LEU A 73 -0.86 -11.64 -12.63
CA LEU A 73 -1.02 -10.21 -12.36
C LEU A 73 0.33 -9.54 -12.08
N PHE A 74 1.14 -10.13 -11.20
CA PHE A 74 2.43 -9.60 -10.80
C PHE A 74 3.58 -10.19 -11.64
N ALA A 75 3.38 -10.28 -12.95
CA ALA A 75 4.36 -10.80 -13.89
C ALA A 75 5.53 -9.81 -14.06
N GLY A 76 6.69 -10.15 -13.49
CA GLY A 76 7.94 -9.41 -13.63
C GLY A 76 9.05 -10.26 -14.27
N ARG A 77 10.30 -9.93 -13.95
CA ARG A 77 11.48 -10.70 -14.40
C ARG A 77 11.32 -12.20 -14.06
N PRO A 78 11.43 -13.10 -15.06
CA PRO A 78 11.17 -14.52 -14.86
C PRO A 78 12.35 -15.28 -14.25
N ASP A 79 13.53 -14.67 -14.19
CA ASP A 79 14.79 -15.27 -13.78
C ASP A 79 15.21 -14.88 -12.35
N VAL A 80 14.61 -13.84 -11.79
CA VAL A 80 15.02 -13.26 -10.51
C VAL A 80 13.92 -12.43 -9.86
N PHE A 81 13.88 -12.43 -8.53
CA PHE A 81 13.01 -11.57 -7.74
C PHE A 81 13.79 -10.92 -6.57
N PRO A 82 13.37 -9.73 -6.10
CA PRO A 82 13.93 -9.14 -4.89
C PRO A 82 13.40 -9.87 -3.65
N LEU A 83 14.30 -10.33 -2.78
CA LEU A 83 13.96 -10.87 -1.47
C LEU A 83 14.22 -9.81 -0.40
N ARG A 84 13.25 -9.60 0.49
CA ARG A 84 13.41 -8.72 1.64
C ARG A 84 14.39 -9.32 2.65
N TRP A 85 15.21 -8.46 3.22
CA TRP A 85 16.03 -8.78 4.38
C TRP A 85 15.86 -7.70 5.46
N ASP A 86 15.98 -8.10 6.71
CA ASP A 86 15.90 -7.21 7.86
C ASP A 86 17.07 -7.53 8.81
N ASN A 87 17.91 -6.54 9.11
CA ASN A 87 19.02 -6.67 10.04
C ASN A 87 18.59 -6.18 11.43
N ARG A 88 18.18 -7.12 12.29
CA ARG A 88 17.70 -6.85 13.66
C ARG A 88 18.68 -6.07 14.54
N LYS A 89 19.99 -6.18 14.30
CA LYS A 89 21.00 -5.45 15.10
C LYS A 89 21.06 -3.96 14.75
N THR A 90 20.84 -3.63 13.48
CA THR A 90 20.96 -2.25 12.98
C THR A 90 19.60 -1.59 12.75
N GLY A 91 18.50 -2.35 12.79
CA GLY A 91 17.16 -1.90 12.41
C GLY A 91 16.98 -1.66 10.91
N ARG A 92 18.03 -1.84 10.08
CA ARG A 92 17.96 -1.62 8.64
C ARG A 92 17.26 -2.78 7.95
N SER A 93 16.45 -2.46 6.97
CA SER A 93 15.85 -3.43 6.06
C SER A 93 16.08 -3.01 4.62
N GLY A 94 15.85 -3.93 3.70
CA GLY A 94 15.95 -3.66 2.28
C GLY A 94 15.59 -4.88 1.44
N TYR A 95 15.84 -4.76 0.15
CA TYR A 95 15.63 -5.82 -0.81
C TYR A 95 16.93 -6.10 -1.55
N SER A 96 17.15 -7.36 -1.93
CA SER A 96 18.24 -7.76 -2.80
C SER A 96 17.83 -8.92 -3.71
N PRO A 97 18.44 -9.06 -4.89
CA PRO A 97 18.15 -10.19 -5.78
C PRO A 97 18.35 -11.52 -5.07
N ALA A 98 17.34 -12.40 -5.14
CA ALA A 98 17.42 -13.76 -4.61
C ALA A 98 18.45 -14.57 -5.42
N CYS A 99 19.48 -15.07 -4.75
CA CYS A 99 20.61 -15.75 -5.39
C CYS A 99 21.07 -16.95 -4.55
N ALA A 100 21.17 -18.12 -5.18
CA ALA A 100 21.60 -19.35 -4.51
C ALA A 100 23.09 -19.33 -4.12
N ASN A 101 23.88 -18.42 -4.70
CA ASN A 101 25.28 -18.20 -4.35
C ASN A 101 25.46 -17.06 -3.33
N GLU A 102 24.39 -16.46 -2.81
CA GLU A 102 24.51 -15.32 -1.89
C GLU A 102 25.32 -15.71 -0.63
N TRP A 103 26.30 -14.87 -0.27
CA TRP A 103 27.20 -15.06 0.89
C TRP A 103 28.06 -16.33 0.88
N VAL A 104 28.07 -17.11 -0.21
CA VAL A 104 28.97 -18.27 -0.34
C VAL A 104 30.42 -17.78 -0.47
N LYS A 105 31.25 -18.11 0.53
CA LYS A 105 32.66 -17.68 0.60
C LYS A 105 33.44 -18.16 -0.63
N GLY A 106 34.16 -17.23 -1.27
CA GLY A 106 34.95 -17.51 -2.48
C GLY A 106 34.16 -17.50 -3.79
N ILE A 107 32.83 -17.38 -3.73
CA ILE A 107 31.94 -17.28 -4.92
C ILE A 107 31.24 -15.92 -4.93
N CYS A 108 30.58 -15.55 -3.83
CA CYS A 108 29.91 -14.27 -3.71
C CYS A 108 30.91 -13.15 -3.39
N GLY A 109 30.91 -12.09 -4.20
CA GLY A 109 31.72 -10.91 -3.96
C GLY A 109 31.12 -9.90 -2.97
N LYS A 110 29.96 -10.17 -2.36
CA LYS A 110 29.33 -9.25 -1.41
C LYS A 110 30.21 -9.04 -0.16
N PRO A 111 30.22 -7.82 0.42
CA PRO A 111 29.50 -6.62 -0.02
C PRO A 111 30.24 -5.79 -1.08
N LYS A 112 31.42 -6.23 -1.56
CA LYS A 112 32.30 -5.44 -2.46
C LYS A 112 31.79 -5.38 -3.90
N VAL A 113 31.10 -6.43 -4.35
CA VAL A 113 30.56 -6.55 -5.72
C VAL A 113 29.04 -6.51 -5.67
N LYS A 114 28.42 -5.65 -6.50
CA LYS A 114 26.96 -5.60 -6.63
C LYS A 114 26.44 -6.85 -7.33
N CYS A 115 25.23 -7.30 -6.97
CA CYS A 115 24.64 -8.48 -7.59
C CYS A 115 24.62 -8.38 -9.12
N GLY A 116 24.25 -7.23 -9.69
CA GLY A 116 24.17 -7.00 -11.14
C GLY A 116 25.50 -7.11 -11.91
N GLU A 117 26.63 -6.97 -11.22
CA GLU A 117 27.98 -7.01 -11.80
C GLU A 117 28.71 -8.33 -11.47
N CYS A 118 28.10 -9.21 -10.67
CA CYS A 118 28.73 -10.43 -10.21
C CYS A 118 28.77 -11.50 -11.32
N LEU A 119 29.95 -12.04 -11.63
CA LEU A 119 30.11 -13.12 -12.62
C LEU A 119 29.63 -14.50 -12.13
N HIS A 120 29.34 -14.63 -10.84
CA HIS A 120 28.88 -15.88 -10.21
C HIS A 120 27.42 -15.80 -9.77
N GLN A 121 26.61 -14.97 -10.44
CA GLN A 121 25.17 -14.94 -10.22
C GLN A 121 24.57 -16.33 -10.43
N LYS A 122 23.70 -16.72 -9.50
CA LYS A 122 22.85 -17.91 -9.61
C LYS A 122 21.47 -17.54 -9.10
N PHE A 123 20.80 -16.67 -9.86
CA PHE A 123 19.50 -16.15 -9.47
C PHE A 123 18.46 -17.26 -9.39
N ILE A 124 17.50 -17.04 -8.49
CA ILE A 124 16.42 -17.99 -8.22
C ILE A 124 15.17 -17.46 -8.94
N PRO A 125 14.56 -18.25 -9.84
CA PRO A 125 13.34 -17.83 -10.51
C PRO A 125 12.15 -17.78 -9.52
N PRO A 126 11.19 -16.87 -9.72
CA PRO A 126 9.96 -16.79 -8.95
C PRO A 126 8.96 -17.92 -9.33
N ASP A 127 9.23 -19.14 -8.84
CA ASP A 127 8.35 -20.29 -9.05
C ASP A 127 7.10 -20.28 -8.15
N GLU A 128 6.21 -21.26 -8.35
CA GLU A 128 4.99 -21.43 -7.56
C GLU A 128 5.27 -21.51 -6.06
N SER A 129 6.35 -22.20 -5.66
CA SER A 129 6.71 -22.38 -4.25
C SER A 129 7.16 -21.07 -3.59
N VAL A 130 7.87 -20.21 -4.33
CA VAL A 130 8.26 -18.87 -3.87
C VAL A 130 7.02 -18.01 -3.65
N MET A 131 6.08 -18.06 -4.59
CA MET A 131 4.86 -17.25 -4.53
C MET A 131 3.91 -17.72 -3.44
N GLU A 132 3.77 -19.04 -3.27
CA GLU A 132 3.01 -19.60 -2.15
C GLU A 132 3.61 -19.16 -0.80
N LYS A 133 4.94 -19.24 -0.63
CA LYS A 133 5.62 -18.79 0.59
C LYS A 133 5.40 -17.31 0.86
N HIS A 134 5.46 -16.48 -0.19
CA HIS A 134 5.18 -15.05 -0.09
C HIS A 134 3.75 -14.78 0.38
N LEU A 135 2.75 -15.40 -0.24
CA LEU A 135 1.35 -15.20 0.10
C LEU A 135 0.99 -15.71 1.51
N ARG A 136 1.69 -16.74 2.00
CA ARG A 136 1.55 -17.23 3.37
C ARG A 136 2.29 -16.38 4.41
N GLY A 137 3.24 -15.54 3.98
CA GLY A 137 4.08 -14.73 4.87
C GLY A 137 5.19 -15.52 5.59
N GLY A 138 5.56 -16.71 5.10
CA GLY A 138 6.52 -17.63 5.76
C GLY A 138 5.85 -18.74 6.59
N ASP A 139 6.65 -19.54 7.30
CA ASP A 139 6.18 -20.72 8.06
C ASP A 139 6.18 -20.52 9.60
N GLY A 140 6.31 -19.26 10.05
CA GLY A 140 6.38 -18.91 11.48
C GLY A 140 7.69 -19.31 12.18
N ARG A 141 8.49 -20.23 11.61
CA ARG A 141 9.79 -20.68 12.15
C ARG A 141 10.98 -19.96 11.50
N SER A 142 10.84 -19.60 10.22
CA SER A 142 11.90 -18.98 9.41
C SER A 142 11.82 -17.45 9.30
N GLY A 143 10.81 -16.84 9.93
CA GLY A 143 10.52 -15.40 9.85
C GLY A 143 9.65 -15.02 8.65
N ASP A 144 9.37 -13.71 8.50
CA ASP A 144 8.57 -13.19 7.38
C ASP A 144 9.28 -13.47 6.05
N PHE A 145 8.60 -14.15 5.12
CA PHE A 145 9.08 -14.30 3.74
C PHE A 145 8.38 -13.29 2.83
N VAL A 146 9.14 -12.30 2.34
CA VAL A 146 8.61 -11.26 1.45
C VAL A 146 9.42 -11.22 0.16
N ALA A 147 8.82 -11.74 -0.91
CA ALA A 147 9.28 -11.54 -2.26
C ALA A 147 8.64 -10.27 -2.82
N GLY A 148 9.43 -9.42 -3.47
CA GLY A 148 8.90 -8.39 -4.36
C GLY A 148 8.95 -8.85 -5.80
N VAL A 149 8.82 -7.89 -6.72
CA VAL A 149 8.85 -8.12 -8.15
C VAL A 149 9.76 -7.09 -8.82
N TYR A 150 10.54 -7.51 -9.81
CA TYR A 150 11.21 -6.60 -10.72
C TYR A 150 10.31 -6.38 -11.94
N PRO A 151 9.63 -5.22 -12.06
CA PRO A 151 8.53 -5.03 -13.00
C PRO A 151 9.00 -4.78 -14.44
N LEU A 152 10.25 -4.39 -14.63
CA LEU A 152 10.83 -4.07 -15.94
C LEU A 152 11.47 -5.32 -16.55
N LEU A 153 10.94 -5.74 -17.68
CA LEU A 153 11.40 -6.93 -18.40
C LEU A 153 12.52 -6.60 -19.38
N SER A 154 13.21 -7.65 -19.83
CA SER A 154 14.07 -7.57 -21.01
C SER A 154 13.26 -7.10 -22.22
N GLY A 155 13.75 -6.08 -22.93
CA GLY A 155 13.01 -5.45 -24.04
C GLY A 155 12.21 -4.22 -23.63
N ASP A 156 12.43 -3.70 -22.42
CA ASP A 156 11.89 -2.41 -21.96
C ASP A 156 10.36 -2.39 -21.84
N THR A 157 9.77 -3.53 -21.50
CA THR A 157 8.32 -3.73 -21.33
C THR A 157 7.95 -4.10 -19.89
N CYS A 158 6.68 -3.95 -19.53
CA CYS A 158 6.11 -4.40 -18.26
C CYS A 158 4.67 -4.91 -18.44
N TRP A 159 4.19 -5.68 -17.46
CA TRP A 159 2.80 -6.20 -17.41
C TRP A 159 1.86 -5.37 -16.56
N PHE A 160 2.40 -4.42 -15.79
CA PHE A 160 1.61 -3.56 -14.92
C PHE A 160 2.27 -2.21 -14.73
N LEU A 161 1.46 -1.27 -14.25
CA LEU A 161 1.87 0.00 -13.68
C LEU A 161 1.39 0.05 -12.24
N ALA A 162 2.23 0.51 -11.32
CA ALA A 162 1.83 0.81 -9.95
C ALA A 162 2.14 2.28 -9.61
N ALA A 163 1.20 2.97 -8.97
CA ALA A 163 1.44 4.26 -8.34
C ALA A 163 1.51 4.08 -6.83
N ASP A 164 2.60 4.55 -6.23
CA ASP A 164 2.89 4.40 -4.81
C ASP A 164 2.51 5.66 -4.03
N PHE A 165 1.80 5.46 -2.92
CA PHE A 165 1.32 6.50 -2.03
C PHE A 165 1.72 6.17 -0.60
N ASP A 166 2.46 7.09 0.03
CA ASP A 166 2.99 6.94 1.38
C ASP A 166 2.66 8.16 2.25
N LYS A 167 2.67 7.98 3.58
CA LYS A 167 2.53 9.04 4.61
C LYS A 167 1.08 9.50 4.83
N ALA A 168 0.92 10.71 5.39
CA ALA A 168 -0.38 11.29 5.68
C ALA A 168 -1.22 11.42 4.40
N SER A 169 -2.53 11.24 4.53
CA SER A 169 -3.50 11.35 3.43
C SER A 169 -3.32 10.39 2.25
N TRP A 170 -2.49 9.34 2.37
CA TRP A 170 -2.30 8.34 1.31
C TRP A 170 -3.62 7.74 0.81
N ALA A 171 -4.57 7.52 1.73
CA ALA A 171 -5.86 6.95 1.39
C ALA A 171 -6.70 7.91 0.54
N ASP A 172 -6.67 9.21 0.86
CA ASP A 172 -7.44 10.23 0.11
C ASP A 172 -6.85 10.42 -1.29
N ASP A 173 -5.52 10.56 -1.39
CA ASP A 173 -4.81 10.73 -2.66
C ASP A 173 -4.97 9.50 -3.57
N ALA A 174 -4.83 8.28 -3.01
CA ALA A 174 -5.00 7.04 -3.76
C ALA A 174 -6.46 6.84 -4.21
N ASN A 175 -7.44 7.21 -3.38
CA ASN A 175 -8.85 7.17 -3.78
C ASN A 175 -9.18 8.21 -4.86
N ALA A 176 -8.58 9.40 -4.81
CA ALA A 176 -8.73 10.39 -5.88
C ALA A 176 -8.21 9.84 -7.22
N LEU A 177 -7.05 9.16 -7.23
CA LEU A 177 -6.56 8.50 -8.44
C LEU A 177 -7.49 7.37 -8.91
N LEU A 178 -8.03 6.56 -7.99
CA LEU A 178 -9.04 5.55 -8.34
C LEU A 178 -10.30 6.15 -8.96
N GLU A 179 -10.78 7.29 -8.45
CA GLU A 179 -11.92 8.01 -9.03
C GLU A 179 -11.63 8.45 -10.47
N THR A 180 -10.44 9.00 -10.73
CA THR A 180 -9.99 9.35 -12.09
C THR A 180 -9.93 8.13 -12.99
N CYS A 181 -9.34 7.01 -12.53
CA CYS A 181 -9.31 5.76 -13.29
C CYS A 181 -10.72 5.27 -13.64
N ARG A 182 -11.65 5.25 -12.68
CA ARG A 182 -13.05 4.87 -12.90
C ARG A 182 -13.73 5.78 -13.93
N ALA A 183 -13.54 7.09 -13.83
CA ALA A 183 -14.12 8.05 -14.78
C ALA A 183 -13.57 7.88 -16.21
N LYS A 184 -12.37 7.32 -16.36
CA LYS A 184 -11.75 7.01 -17.66
C LYS A 184 -12.01 5.58 -18.15
N GLY A 185 -12.72 4.77 -17.36
CA GLY A 185 -12.91 3.35 -17.68
C GLY A 185 -11.62 2.53 -17.59
N VAL A 186 -10.64 2.97 -16.81
CA VAL A 186 -9.38 2.26 -16.57
C VAL A 186 -9.54 1.36 -15.35
N PRO A 187 -9.41 0.02 -15.51
CA PRO A 187 -9.42 -0.90 -14.38
C PRO A 187 -8.19 -0.67 -13.50
N ALA A 188 -8.42 -0.35 -12.22
CA ALA A 188 -7.36 -0.14 -11.24
C ALA A 188 -7.76 -0.74 -9.88
N ALA A 189 -6.79 -1.27 -9.15
CA ALA A 189 -6.98 -1.88 -7.84
C ALA A 189 -6.11 -1.18 -6.79
N LEU A 190 -6.68 -0.90 -5.61
CA LEU A 190 -5.93 -0.38 -4.47
C LEU A 190 -5.52 -1.53 -3.54
N GLU A 191 -4.23 -1.59 -3.23
CA GLU A 191 -3.66 -2.47 -2.22
C GLU A 191 -3.07 -1.62 -1.09
N ARG A 192 -3.42 -1.93 0.16
CA ARG A 192 -2.83 -1.26 1.32
C ARG A 192 -1.49 -1.91 1.65
N SER A 193 -0.45 -1.10 1.81
CA SER A 193 0.89 -1.58 2.08
C SER A 193 0.98 -2.30 3.43
N ARG A 194 2.02 -3.13 3.60
CA ARG A 194 2.29 -3.87 4.84
C ARG A 194 2.40 -2.97 6.08
N SER A 195 2.93 -1.75 5.93
CA SER A 195 3.08 -0.82 7.07
C SER A 195 1.75 -0.25 7.55
N GLY A 196 0.70 -0.31 6.72
CA GLY A 196 -0.58 0.34 6.94
C GLY A 196 -0.59 1.85 6.67
N ASN A 197 0.58 2.45 6.42
CA ASN A 197 0.77 3.89 6.25
C ASN A 197 1.04 4.29 4.78
N GLY A 198 0.49 3.50 3.86
CA GLY A 198 0.60 3.71 2.43
C GLY A 198 -0.21 2.68 1.65
N GLY A 199 -0.20 2.81 0.34
CA GLY A 199 -0.86 1.89 -0.57
C GLY A 199 -0.45 2.09 -2.01
N HIS A 200 -0.72 1.08 -2.83
CA HIS A 200 -0.40 1.08 -4.24
C HIS A 200 -1.68 1.01 -5.07
N ILE A 201 -1.76 1.86 -6.10
CA ILE A 201 -2.75 1.72 -7.17
C ILE A 201 -2.13 0.90 -8.30
N TRP A 202 -2.68 -0.29 -8.54
CA TRP A 202 -2.23 -1.23 -9.56
C TRP A 202 -3.11 -1.16 -10.80
N ILE A 203 -2.48 -1.12 -11.98
CA ILE A 203 -3.11 -1.25 -13.29
C ILE A 203 -2.40 -2.38 -14.03
N PHE A 204 -3.14 -3.40 -14.46
CA PHE A 204 -2.60 -4.58 -15.15
C PHE A 204 -2.92 -4.54 -16.64
N PHE A 205 -1.95 -4.88 -17.48
CA PHE A 205 -2.09 -4.94 -18.94
C PHE A 205 -2.30 -6.39 -19.39
N SER A 206 -3.12 -6.58 -20.44
CA SER A 206 -3.40 -7.90 -21.03
C SER A 206 -2.23 -8.44 -21.86
N GLU A 207 -1.29 -7.58 -22.23
CA GLU A 207 -0.09 -7.90 -23.00
C GLU A 207 1.09 -7.02 -22.51
N PRO A 208 2.35 -7.39 -22.79
CA PRO A 208 3.49 -6.55 -22.42
C PRO A 208 3.41 -5.20 -23.12
N VAL A 209 3.47 -4.12 -22.33
CA VAL A 209 3.50 -2.74 -22.85
C VAL A 209 4.88 -2.15 -22.60
N SER A 210 5.35 -1.27 -23.49
CA SER A 210 6.59 -0.51 -23.23
C SER A 210 6.49 0.22 -21.88
N ALA A 211 7.51 0.10 -21.05
CA ALA A 211 7.58 0.76 -19.75
C ALA A 211 7.44 2.29 -19.87
N ARG A 212 8.00 2.86 -20.95
CA ARG A 212 7.82 4.28 -21.29
C ARG A 212 6.36 4.66 -21.48
N VAL A 213 5.62 3.87 -22.28
CA VAL A 213 4.20 4.12 -22.55
C VAL A 213 3.38 3.96 -21.28
N ALA A 214 3.63 2.91 -20.49
CA ALA A 214 2.97 2.69 -19.21
C ALA A 214 3.18 3.87 -18.24
N ARG A 215 4.41 4.37 -18.12
CA ARG A 215 4.74 5.53 -17.25
C ARG A 215 4.13 6.84 -17.74
N GLN A 216 4.11 7.07 -19.05
CA GLN A 216 3.44 8.23 -19.65
C GLN A 216 1.93 8.18 -19.38
N PHE A 217 1.31 7.02 -19.57
CA PHE A 217 -0.08 6.78 -19.24
C PHE A 217 -0.38 7.06 -17.76
N GLY A 218 0.45 6.54 -16.84
CA GLY A 218 0.35 6.85 -15.41
C GLY A 218 0.45 8.34 -15.09
N SER A 219 1.38 9.03 -15.75
CA SER A 219 1.60 10.46 -15.54
C SER A 219 0.39 11.29 -15.98
N VAL A 220 -0.24 10.93 -17.10
CA VAL A 220 -1.50 11.56 -17.57
C VAL A 220 -2.62 11.39 -16.53
N LEU A 221 -2.78 10.18 -15.97
CA LEU A 221 -3.80 9.92 -14.94
C LEU A 221 -3.54 10.73 -13.66
N ILE A 222 -2.26 10.84 -13.25
CA ILE A 222 -1.87 11.64 -12.08
C ILE A 222 -2.16 13.13 -12.33
N THR A 223 -1.72 13.68 -13.47
CA THR A 223 -1.97 15.09 -13.83
C THR A 223 -3.46 15.39 -13.84
N GLU A 224 -4.28 14.55 -14.47
CA GLU A 224 -5.72 14.77 -14.51
C GLU A 224 -6.37 14.64 -13.12
N THR A 225 -5.85 13.77 -12.26
CA THR A 225 -6.31 13.69 -10.86
C THR A 225 -6.04 15.00 -10.12
N MET A 226 -4.84 15.56 -10.28
CA MET A 226 -4.45 16.84 -9.67
C MET A 226 -5.28 18.01 -10.23
N GLU A 227 -5.63 18.00 -11.52
CA GLU A 227 -6.49 19.02 -12.13
C GLU A 227 -7.94 18.98 -11.61
N ARG A 228 -8.45 17.79 -11.32
CA ARG A 228 -9.81 17.57 -10.80
C ARG A 228 -9.94 17.84 -9.30
N ARG A 229 -8.84 17.69 -8.56
CA ARG A 229 -8.78 17.82 -7.10
C ARG A 229 -7.62 18.73 -6.67
N PRO A 230 -7.57 20.00 -7.12
CA PRO A 230 -6.47 20.90 -6.77
C PRO A 230 -6.36 21.18 -5.26
N GLU A 231 -7.44 20.95 -4.50
CA GLU A 231 -7.46 21.01 -3.04
C GLU A 231 -6.72 19.85 -2.36
N ILE A 232 -6.58 18.71 -3.04
CA ILE A 232 -5.86 17.54 -2.57
C ILE A 232 -4.42 17.71 -3.05
N GLY A 233 -3.52 18.12 -2.15
CA GLY A 233 -2.13 18.44 -2.48
C GLY A 233 -1.31 17.28 -3.06
N PHE A 234 -1.88 16.06 -3.14
CA PHE A 234 -1.29 14.86 -3.73
C PHE A 234 0.09 14.53 -3.16
N ALA A 235 0.33 14.95 -1.92
CA ALA A 235 1.64 14.98 -1.28
C ALA A 235 2.11 13.59 -0.84
N SER A 236 1.21 12.61 -0.81
CA SER A 236 1.54 11.22 -0.50
C SER A 236 2.09 10.45 -1.70
N TYR A 237 1.84 10.90 -2.93
CA TYR A 237 2.38 10.25 -4.12
C TYR A 237 3.92 10.29 -4.12
N ASP A 238 4.54 9.12 -4.23
CA ASP A 238 6.00 8.98 -4.25
C ASP A 238 6.52 8.73 -5.66
N ARG A 239 6.06 7.67 -6.33
CA ARG A 239 6.56 7.28 -7.66
C ARG A 239 5.65 6.32 -8.42
N LEU A 240 5.96 6.15 -9.70
CA LEU A 240 5.44 5.06 -10.53
C LEU A 240 6.44 3.89 -10.61
N PHE A 241 5.91 2.67 -10.70
CA PHE A 241 6.64 1.45 -11.02
C PHE A 241 6.10 0.84 -12.33
N PRO A 242 6.96 0.46 -13.30
CA PRO A 242 8.41 0.60 -13.31
C PRO A 242 8.88 2.05 -13.14
N ASN A 243 10.02 2.23 -12.46
CA ASN A 243 10.61 3.54 -12.19
C ASN A 243 11.47 4.07 -13.35
N GLN A 244 11.71 3.23 -14.36
CA GLN A 244 12.60 3.49 -15.49
C GLN A 244 11.93 3.05 -16.79
N ASP A 245 12.31 3.70 -17.90
CA ASP A 245 11.80 3.39 -19.24
C ASP A 245 12.54 2.22 -19.90
N ILE A 246 13.82 2.01 -19.53
CA ILE A 246 14.76 1.12 -20.20
C ILE A 246 15.50 0.32 -19.14
N MET A 247 15.72 -0.98 -19.40
CA MET A 247 16.48 -1.85 -18.52
C MET A 247 17.98 -1.49 -18.57
N PRO A 248 18.60 -1.06 -17.46
CA PRO A 248 20.02 -0.79 -17.47
C PRO A 248 20.83 -2.08 -17.52
N LEU A 249 22.04 -2.01 -18.07
CA LEU A 249 23.00 -3.12 -18.07
C LEU A 249 23.28 -3.58 -16.64
N GLY A 250 23.03 -4.86 -16.36
CA GLY A 250 23.15 -5.43 -15.01
C GLY A 250 22.12 -4.93 -14.00
N GLY A 251 21.11 -4.19 -14.48
CA GLY A 251 19.99 -3.70 -13.69
C GLY A 251 18.90 -4.73 -13.44
N PHE A 252 18.06 -4.41 -12.46
CA PHE A 252 16.86 -5.14 -12.10
C PHE A 252 15.69 -4.15 -11.99
#